data_AF-A0A2K5F5L9-F1
#
_entry.id   AF-A0A2K5F5L9-F1
#
_cell.length_a   1.000
_cell.length_b   1.000
_cell.length_c   1.000
_cell.angle_alpha   90.00
_cell.angle_beta   90.00
_cell.angle_gamma   90.00
#
_symmetry.space_group_name_H-M   'P 1'
#
loop_
_entity.id
_entity.type
_entity.pdbx_description
1 polymer ?
#
loop_
_entity_poly.entity_id
_entity_poly.type
_entity_poly.pdbx_seq_one_letter_code
_entity_poly.pdbx_strand_id
1 'polypeptide(L)'
;MSLKSERRGIHVDQSELLCKKGCGYYGNPAWQGFCSKCWREEYHKARQKQIQEDWELAERLQREEEEAFASSQSSQGAQSLTFSKFEEKKTNEKTRKVTTVKKFFSASSRVGSKKVPPERVEKIMDQIEKYIMTRLYKYVFCPETTDDEKKDLAIQKRIRALRWVTPQMLCVPVNEDIPEVSDMVVKAITDIIEMDSKRVPRDKLACITKCSKHIFNAIKITKNEPASADDFLPTLIYIVLKGNPPRLQSNIQYITRFCNPSRLMTGEDGYYFTNLCCAVAFIEKLDAQSLNLSQEDFDRYMSGQTSPRKQEAESWSPDACLGVKQMYKNLDLLSQLNERQERIMNEAKKLEKDLIDWTDGIAREVQDIVEKYPLEIKPPNQPLAAIDSENVENDKLPPPLQPQVYAG
;
A
#
# COMPACT_ATOMS: atom_id res chain seq x y z
N MET A 1 2.77 31.12 78.31
CA MET A 1 2.11 29.81 78.17
C MET A 1 2.77 29.08 77.01
N SER A 2 3.56 28.05 77.29
CA SER A 2 4.33 27.29 76.30
C SER A 2 3.46 26.15 75.73
N LEU A 3 3.14 26.21 74.44
CA LEU A 3 2.41 25.15 73.74
C LEU A 3 3.38 23.98 73.49
N LYS A 4 3.28 22.92 74.30
CA LYS A 4 3.96 21.64 74.04
C LYS A 4 3.31 20.98 72.83
N SER A 5 4.09 20.83 71.76
CA SER A 5 3.76 19.94 70.63
C SER A 5 3.94 18.49 71.09
N GLU A 6 2.84 17.80 71.36
CA GLU A 6 2.83 16.34 71.48
C GLU A 6 3.02 15.72 70.09
N ARG A 7 4.24 15.25 69.81
CA ARG A 7 4.49 14.37 68.66
C ARG A 7 3.83 13.02 68.95
N ARG A 8 2.68 12.76 68.31
CA ARG A 8 2.09 11.41 68.23
C ARG A 8 3.07 10.53 67.46
N GLY A 9 3.83 9.70 68.16
CA GLY A 9 4.65 8.66 67.54
C GLY A 9 3.73 7.62 66.90
N ILE A 10 3.90 7.39 65.60
CA ILE A 10 3.25 6.27 64.91
C ILE A 10 4.01 5.02 65.36
N HIS A 11 3.38 4.19 66.19
CA HIS A 11 3.91 2.87 66.51
C HIS A 11 3.59 1.95 65.33
N VAL A 12 4.57 1.73 64.46
CA VAL A 12 4.50 0.73 63.39
C VAL A 12 5.28 -0.48 63.86
N ASP A 13 4.60 -1.63 64.01
CA ASP A 13 5.27 -2.86 64.39
C ASP A 13 6.22 -3.30 63.26
N GLN A 14 7.43 -3.76 63.60
CA GLN A 14 8.46 -4.08 62.61
C GLN A 14 8.01 -5.21 61.67
N SER A 15 7.08 -6.06 62.13
CA SER A 15 6.45 -7.11 61.34
C SER A 15 5.58 -6.58 60.18
N GLU A 16 4.98 -5.39 60.32
CA GLU A 16 4.10 -4.77 59.31
C GLU A 16 4.86 -4.14 58.14
N LEU A 17 6.15 -3.87 58.33
CA LEU A 17 7.03 -3.33 57.29
C LEU A 17 7.70 -4.42 56.46
N LEU A 18 7.62 -5.69 56.87
CA LEU A 18 8.26 -6.79 56.19
C LEU A 18 7.48 -7.22 54.95
N CYS A 19 8.23 -7.71 53.96
CA CYS A 19 7.67 -8.23 52.73
C CYS A 19 6.67 -9.35 53.04
N LYS A 20 5.51 -9.32 52.39
CA LYS A 20 4.45 -10.34 52.51
C LYS A 20 4.91 -11.79 52.24
N LYS A 21 6.03 -12.01 51.52
CA LYS A 21 6.62 -13.35 51.32
C LYS A 21 7.51 -13.82 52.47
N GLY A 22 7.67 -13.04 53.54
CA GLY A 22 8.49 -13.40 54.69
C GLY A 22 9.99 -13.52 54.38
N CYS A 23 10.48 -12.86 53.32
CA CYS A 23 11.87 -13.00 52.87
C CYS A 23 12.90 -12.20 53.68
N GLY A 24 12.49 -11.57 54.79
CA GLY A 24 13.35 -10.76 55.67
C GLY A 24 13.68 -9.36 55.17
N TYR A 25 13.17 -8.96 54.00
CA TYR A 25 13.32 -7.61 53.45
C TYR A 25 12.04 -6.78 53.63
N TYR A 26 12.17 -5.46 53.68
CA TYR A 26 11.03 -4.55 53.80
C TYR A 26 10.19 -4.49 52.51
N GLY A 27 8.87 -4.54 52.66
CA GLY A 27 7.90 -4.32 51.61
C GLY A 27 7.38 -2.88 51.62
N ASN A 28 6.74 -2.44 50.53
CA ASN A 28 6.07 -1.15 50.52
C ASN A 28 4.67 -1.23 49.88
N PRO A 29 3.76 -0.28 50.17
CA PRO A 29 2.40 -0.30 49.63
C PRO A 29 2.32 -0.19 48.10
N ALA A 30 3.25 0.52 47.45
CA ALA A 30 3.29 0.66 45.99
C ALA A 30 3.54 -0.68 45.28
N TRP A 31 4.23 -1.60 45.94
CA TRP A 31 4.43 -2.98 45.50
C TRP A 31 3.56 -3.95 46.30
N GLN A 32 2.37 -3.52 46.71
CA GLN A 32 1.36 -4.33 47.43
C GLN A 32 1.88 -5.03 48.70
N GLY A 33 2.92 -4.49 49.35
CA GLY A 33 3.58 -5.07 50.52
C GLY A 33 4.69 -6.07 50.18
N PHE A 34 5.13 -6.17 48.92
CA PHE A 34 6.29 -6.96 48.52
C PHE A 34 7.58 -6.12 48.50
N CYS A 35 8.73 -6.75 48.74
CA CYS A 35 10.02 -6.13 48.46
C CYS A 35 10.30 -6.12 46.95
N SER A 36 11.27 -5.32 46.51
CA SER A 36 11.60 -5.14 45.08
C SER A 36 11.94 -6.44 44.33
N LYS A 37 12.46 -7.46 45.03
CA LYS A 37 12.78 -8.77 44.45
C LYS A 37 11.53 -9.63 44.30
N CYS A 38 10.77 -9.78 45.39
CA CYS A 38 9.52 -10.56 45.41
C CYS A 38 8.45 -9.95 44.49
N TRP A 39 8.40 -8.63 44.39
CA TRP A 39 7.52 -7.90 43.48
C TRP A 39 7.84 -8.20 42.02
N ARG A 40 9.12 -8.17 41.63
CA ARG A 40 9.54 -8.53 40.27
C ARG A 40 9.14 -9.96 39.92
N GLU A 41 9.36 -10.91 40.82
CA GLU A 41 8.98 -12.31 40.59
C GLU A 41 7.46 -12.50 40.43
N GLU A 42 6.66 -11.87 41.30
CA GLU A 42 5.19 -11.93 41.19
C GLU A 42 4.67 -11.20 39.95
N TYR A 43 5.22 -10.02 39.64
CA TYR A 43 4.88 -9.27 38.44
C TYR A 43 5.21 -10.06 37.17
N HIS A 44 6.37 -10.71 37.11
CA HIS A 44 6.74 -11.56 35.97
C HIS A 44 5.82 -12.78 35.84
N LYS A 45 5.44 -13.44 36.95
CA LYS A 45 4.49 -14.56 36.94
C LYS A 45 3.08 -14.12 36.52
N ALA A 46 2.57 -13.03 37.07
CA ALA A 46 1.27 -12.48 36.71
C ALA A 46 1.23 -12.09 35.23
N ARG A 47 2.29 -11.44 34.72
CA ARG A 47 2.43 -11.09 33.31
C ARG A 47 2.51 -12.32 32.40
N GLN A 48 3.23 -13.37 32.79
CA GLN A 48 3.27 -14.63 32.03
C GLN A 48 1.91 -15.31 32.00
N LYS A 49 1.17 -15.30 33.12
CA LYS A 49 -0.19 -15.85 33.18
C LYS A 49 -1.15 -15.06 32.29
N GLN A 50 -1.06 -13.73 32.30
CA GLN A 50 -1.86 -12.87 31.44
C GLN A 50 -1.58 -13.12 29.96
N ILE A 51 -0.31 -13.25 29.57
CA ILE A 51 0.08 -13.59 28.18
C ILE A 51 -0.49 -14.95 27.77
N GLN A 52 -0.48 -15.93 28.67
CA GLN A 52 -1.04 -17.26 28.41
C GLN A 52 -2.56 -17.20 28.23
N GLU A 53 -3.26 -16.45 29.07
CA GLU A 53 -4.71 -16.23 28.98
C GLU A 53 -5.08 -15.46 27.70
N ASP A 54 -4.33 -14.43 27.33
CA ASP A 54 -4.51 -13.66 26.09
C ASP A 54 -4.26 -14.53 24.85
N TRP A 55 -3.27 -15.42 24.89
CA TRP A 55 -3.01 -16.39 23.82
C TRP A 55 -4.18 -17.36 23.65
N GLU A 56 -4.70 -17.92 24.74
CA GLU A 56 -5.84 -18.83 24.72
C GLU A 56 -7.11 -18.13 24.23
N LEU A 57 -7.31 -16.86 24.59
CA LEU A 57 -8.40 -16.05 24.09
C LEU A 57 -8.28 -15.78 22.58
N ALA A 58 -7.09 -15.43 22.10
CA ALA A 58 -6.84 -15.21 20.68
C ALA A 58 -7.07 -16.49 19.86
N GLU A 59 -6.65 -17.66 20.37
CA GLU A 59 -6.89 -18.94 19.72
C GLU A 59 -8.40 -19.29 19.64
N ARG A 60 -9.16 -18.93 20.69
CA ARG A 60 -10.62 -19.11 20.69
C ARG A 60 -11.32 -18.17 19.71
N LEU A 61 -10.98 -16.89 19.72
CA LEU A 61 -11.53 -15.90 18.78
C LEU A 61 -11.23 -16.27 17.33
N GLN A 62 -10.03 -16.79 17.05
CA GLN A 62 -9.68 -17.23 15.72
C GLN A 62 -10.48 -18.46 15.28
N ARG A 63 -10.78 -19.40 16.19
CA ARG A 63 -11.71 -20.50 15.89
C ARG A 63 -13.13 -20.00 15.63
N GLU A 64 -13.62 -19.06 16.42
CA GLU A 64 -14.95 -18.46 16.22
C GLU A 64 -15.04 -17.71 14.88
N GLU A 65 -13.97 -17.00 14.48
CA GLU A 65 -13.87 -16.32 13.18
C GLU A 65 -13.80 -17.31 12.02
N GLU A 66 -13.05 -18.40 12.16
CA GLU A 66 -12.98 -19.50 11.18
C GLU A 66 -14.34 -20.23 11.05
N GLU A 67 -15.06 -20.45 12.15
CA GLU A 67 -16.41 -21.05 12.17
C GLU A 67 -17.47 -20.12 11.55
N ALA A 68 -17.39 -18.81 11.82
CA ALA A 68 -18.24 -17.80 11.20
C ALA A 68 -17.97 -17.68 9.69
N PHE A 69 -16.70 -17.74 9.29
CA PHE A 69 -16.28 -17.75 7.89
C PHE A 69 -16.75 -19.02 7.17
N ALA A 70 -16.60 -20.20 7.79
CA ALA A 70 -17.11 -21.46 7.24
C ALA A 70 -18.64 -21.48 7.09
N SER A 71 -19.36 -20.89 8.05
CA SER A 71 -20.83 -20.76 8.01
C SER A 71 -21.30 -19.80 6.90
N SER A 72 -20.48 -18.80 6.53
CA SER A 72 -20.80 -17.90 5.41
C SER A 72 -20.65 -18.56 4.02
N GLN A 73 -19.84 -19.61 3.89
CA GLN A 73 -19.63 -20.33 2.63
C GLN A 73 -20.68 -21.41 2.33
N SER A 74 -21.49 -21.86 3.31
CA SER A 74 -22.50 -22.91 3.08
C SER A 74 -23.72 -22.45 2.27
N SER A 75 -23.78 -21.18 1.85
CA SER A 75 -24.85 -20.62 1.02
C SER A 75 -24.56 -20.69 -0.49
N GLN A 76 -23.40 -21.20 -0.92
CA GLN A 76 -23.10 -21.42 -2.33
C GLN A 76 -22.57 -22.84 -2.61
N GLY A 77 -23.43 -23.67 -3.21
CA GLY A 77 -23.06 -24.64 -4.24
C GLY A 77 -22.24 -25.87 -3.83
N ALA A 78 -22.92 -27.00 -3.68
CA ALA A 78 -22.36 -28.33 -3.48
C ALA A 78 -21.53 -28.83 -4.69
N GLN A 79 -20.22 -28.52 -4.75
CA GLN A 79 -19.23 -29.27 -5.56
C GLN A 79 -17.81 -29.41 -4.94
N SER A 80 -17.57 -28.95 -3.71
CA SER A 80 -16.19 -28.80 -3.16
C SER A 80 -15.74 -29.85 -2.11
N LEU A 81 -16.52 -30.89 -1.84
CA LEU A 81 -16.26 -31.78 -0.69
C LEU A 81 -15.01 -32.67 -0.80
N THR A 82 -14.41 -32.81 -2.00
CA THR A 82 -13.17 -33.58 -2.21
C THR A 82 -11.89 -32.73 -2.10
N PHE A 83 -11.97 -31.42 -2.33
CA PHE A 83 -10.81 -30.51 -2.30
C PHE A 83 -10.49 -30.03 -0.87
N SER A 84 -11.50 -29.83 -0.03
CA SER A 84 -11.31 -29.40 1.38
C SER A 84 -10.53 -30.41 2.22
N LYS A 85 -10.72 -31.72 2.00
CA LYS A 85 -9.92 -32.78 2.67
C LYS A 85 -8.44 -32.78 2.25
N PHE A 86 -8.12 -32.29 1.07
CA PHE A 86 -6.74 -32.16 0.58
C PHE A 86 -6.07 -30.89 1.11
N GLU A 87 -6.80 -29.77 1.12
CA GLU A 87 -6.42 -28.51 1.79
C GLU A 87 -6.10 -28.74 3.27
N GLU A 88 -6.98 -29.45 3.99
CA GLU A 88 -6.85 -29.77 5.42
C GLU A 88 -5.65 -30.68 5.73
N LYS A 89 -5.34 -31.64 4.85
CA LYS A 89 -4.14 -32.50 4.95
C LYS A 89 -2.86 -31.70 4.70
N LYS A 90 -2.92 -30.68 3.84
CA LYS A 90 -1.81 -29.78 3.50
C LYS A 90 -1.55 -28.77 4.62
N THR A 91 -2.56 -28.19 5.27
CA THR A 91 -2.41 -27.37 6.49
C THR A 91 -1.89 -28.18 7.67
N ASN A 92 -2.32 -29.43 7.84
CA ASN A 92 -1.80 -30.29 8.89
C ASN A 92 -0.30 -30.61 8.69
N GLU A 93 0.16 -30.79 7.45
CA GLU A 93 1.60 -30.94 7.16
C GLU A 93 2.41 -29.64 7.40
N LYS A 94 1.84 -28.46 7.11
CA LYS A 94 2.42 -27.14 7.43
C LYS A 94 2.66 -27.00 8.94
N THR A 95 1.63 -27.29 9.75
CA THR A 95 1.73 -27.25 11.21
C THR A 95 2.76 -28.26 11.70
N ARG A 96 2.84 -29.46 11.10
CA ARG A 96 3.84 -30.47 11.46
C ARG A 96 5.28 -30.01 11.20
N LYS A 97 5.60 -29.39 10.07
CA LYS A 97 6.95 -28.89 9.76
C LYS A 97 7.40 -27.80 10.75
N VAL A 98 6.57 -26.78 10.96
CA VAL A 98 6.84 -25.69 11.93
C VAL A 98 6.93 -26.24 13.35
N THR A 99 5.98 -27.09 13.75
CA THR A 99 5.97 -27.72 15.07
C THR A 99 7.17 -28.63 15.29
N THR A 100 7.67 -29.31 14.26
CA THR A 100 8.85 -30.20 14.36
C THR A 100 10.12 -29.39 14.58
N VAL A 101 10.29 -28.28 13.83
CA VAL A 101 11.40 -27.35 14.04
C VAL A 101 11.31 -26.68 15.42
N LYS A 102 10.13 -26.17 15.81
CA LYS A 102 9.91 -25.60 17.15
C LYS A 102 10.15 -26.61 18.27
N LYS A 103 9.73 -27.87 18.10
CA LYS A 103 10.02 -28.98 19.01
C LYS A 103 11.50 -29.30 19.08
N PHE A 104 12.24 -29.17 17.97
CA PHE A 104 13.69 -29.36 17.98
C PHE A 104 14.40 -28.29 18.82
N PHE A 105 14.00 -27.02 18.69
CA PHE A 105 14.53 -25.93 19.51
C PHE A 105 14.13 -26.05 20.99
N SER A 106 12.90 -26.46 21.30
CA SER A 106 12.44 -26.65 22.69
C SER A 106 12.98 -27.93 23.34
N ALA A 107 13.19 -29.00 22.59
CA ALA A 107 13.82 -30.22 23.08
C ALA A 107 15.32 -30.02 23.31
N SER A 108 16.01 -29.30 22.41
CA SER A 108 17.45 -29.02 22.54
C SER A 108 17.76 -28.07 23.71
N SER A 109 16.81 -27.22 24.11
CA SER A 109 16.92 -26.39 25.32
C SER A 109 16.58 -27.15 26.62
N ARG A 110 15.94 -28.32 26.53
CA ARG A 110 15.67 -29.23 27.65
C ARG A 110 16.70 -30.35 27.82
N VAL A 111 17.69 -30.47 26.92
CA VAL A 111 18.78 -31.44 27.09
C VAL A 111 19.59 -31.03 28.32
N GLY A 112 19.31 -31.70 29.43
CA GLY A 112 19.98 -31.60 30.71
C GLY A 112 21.42 -32.11 30.68
N SER A 113 22.26 -31.51 29.85
CA SER A 113 23.70 -31.65 29.96
C SER A 113 24.18 -30.73 31.08
N LYS A 114 24.21 -31.29 32.30
CA LYS A 114 24.96 -30.71 33.42
C LYS A 114 26.33 -30.26 32.89
N LYS A 115 26.65 -28.96 33.02
CA LYS A 115 27.96 -28.28 32.78
C LYS A 115 28.15 -27.39 31.52
N VAL A 116 27.12 -27.00 30.76
CA VAL A 116 27.31 -25.97 29.71
C VAL A 116 26.77 -24.61 30.18
N PRO A 117 27.60 -23.53 30.21
CA PRO A 117 27.14 -22.18 30.53
C PRO A 117 26.03 -21.72 29.57
N PRO A 118 25.02 -20.95 30.05
CA PRO A 118 23.88 -20.53 29.22
C PRO A 118 24.30 -19.74 27.98
N GLU A 119 25.35 -18.91 28.06
CA GLU A 119 25.91 -18.18 26.92
C GLU A 119 26.43 -19.09 25.79
N ARG A 120 26.97 -20.27 26.15
CA ARG A 120 27.44 -21.24 25.16
C ARG A 120 26.26 -21.97 24.52
N VAL A 121 25.18 -22.20 25.25
CA VAL A 121 23.96 -22.81 24.71
C VAL A 121 23.35 -21.92 23.61
N GLU A 122 23.26 -20.62 23.84
CA GLU A 122 22.77 -19.67 22.83
C GLU A 122 23.62 -19.67 21.55
N LYS A 123 24.95 -19.62 21.70
CA LYS A 123 25.87 -19.69 20.54
C LYS A 123 25.74 -21.01 19.77
N ILE A 124 25.52 -22.13 20.45
CA ILE A 124 25.31 -23.43 19.80
C ILE A 124 23.96 -23.43 19.06
N MET A 125 22.89 -22.95 19.70
CA MET A 125 21.56 -22.85 19.09
C MET A 125 21.58 -21.97 17.83
N ASP A 126 22.35 -20.88 17.85
CA ASP A 126 22.54 -20.03 16.68
C ASP A 126 23.22 -20.78 15.51
N GLN A 127 24.22 -21.62 15.79
CA GLN A 127 24.87 -22.44 14.75
C GLN A 127 23.94 -23.52 14.21
N ILE A 128 23.13 -24.12 15.09
CA ILE A 128 22.09 -25.08 14.71
C ILE A 128 21.08 -24.42 13.78
N GLU A 129 20.56 -23.24 14.14
CA GLU A 129 19.64 -22.47 13.30
C GLU A 129 20.28 -22.17 11.94
N LYS A 130 21.51 -21.64 11.94
CA LYS A 130 22.26 -21.35 10.71
C LYS A 130 22.36 -22.57 9.80
N TYR A 131 22.74 -23.72 10.35
CA TYR A 131 22.91 -24.95 9.57
C TYR A 131 21.58 -25.46 9.00
N ILE A 132 20.54 -25.59 9.85
CA ILE A 132 19.23 -26.11 9.45
C ILE A 132 18.59 -25.17 8.43
N MET A 133 18.57 -23.87 8.69
CA MET A 133 17.89 -22.89 7.85
C MET A 133 18.60 -22.69 6.52
N THR A 134 19.92 -22.82 6.46
CA THR A 134 20.64 -22.76 5.17
C THR A 134 20.21 -23.89 4.23
N ARG A 135 19.92 -25.09 4.75
CA ARG A 135 19.49 -26.24 3.94
C ARG A 135 17.99 -26.22 3.67
N LEU A 136 17.17 -25.85 4.66
CA LEU A 136 15.72 -25.89 4.55
C LEU A 136 15.12 -24.67 3.85
N TYR A 137 15.83 -23.55 3.73
CA TYR A 137 15.31 -22.30 3.14
C TYR A 137 14.56 -22.53 1.82
N LYS A 138 15.12 -23.34 0.92
CA LYS A 138 14.51 -23.65 -0.39
C LYS A 138 13.13 -24.33 -0.32
N TYR A 139 12.82 -24.98 0.79
CA TYR A 139 11.59 -25.76 0.97
C TYR A 139 10.58 -25.07 1.88
N VAL A 140 11.05 -24.20 2.78
CA VAL A 140 10.22 -23.60 3.83
C VAL A 140 9.98 -22.09 3.64
N PHE A 141 10.76 -21.42 2.80
CA PHE A 141 10.56 -20.01 2.46
C PHE A 141 9.57 -19.88 1.30
N CYS A 142 8.50 -19.09 1.48
CA CYS A 142 7.44 -18.87 0.48
C CYS A 142 6.95 -20.19 -0.18
N PRO A 143 6.51 -21.20 0.59
CA PRO A 143 6.07 -22.44 -0.01
C PRO A 143 4.77 -22.22 -0.79
N GLU A 144 4.67 -22.79 -2.00
CA GLU A 144 3.48 -22.76 -2.87
C GLU A 144 2.19 -23.24 -2.19
N THR A 145 2.35 -23.92 -1.05
CA THR A 145 1.27 -24.40 -0.22
C THR A 145 0.60 -23.32 0.64
N THR A 146 1.22 -22.14 0.78
CA THR A 146 0.75 -21.04 1.63
C THR A 146 0.26 -19.86 0.79
N ASP A 147 -0.42 -18.93 1.44
CA ASP A 147 -0.84 -17.65 0.85
C ASP A 147 0.25 -16.56 0.93
N ASP A 148 1.47 -16.92 1.34
CA ASP A 148 2.60 -15.99 1.51
C ASP A 148 2.87 -15.17 0.24
N GLU A 149 2.91 -15.80 -0.93
CA GLU A 149 3.13 -15.11 -2.22
C GLU A 149 1.99 -14.13 -2.56
N LYS A 150 0.74 -14.52 -2.26
CA LYS A 150 -0.43 -13.66 -2.49
C LYS A 150 -0.37 -12.42 -1.59
N LYS A 151 0.00 -12.62 -0.31
CA LYS A 151 0.20 -11.54 0.67
C LYS A 151 1.36 -10.64 0.27
N ASP A 152 2.46 -11.19 -0.22
CA ASP A 152 3.60 -10.43 -0.77
C ASP A 152 3.16 -9.53 -1.93
N LEU A 153 2.39 -10.05 -2.88
CA LEU A 153 1.90 -9.28 -4.01
C LEU A 153 0.92 -8.18 -3.57
N ALA A 154 0.04 -8.49 -2.61
CA ALA A 154 -0.92 -7.54 -2.05
C ALA A 154 -0.21 -6.37 -1.36
N ILE A 155 0.72 -6.65 -0.44
CA ILE A 155 1.47 -5.59 0.27
C ILE A 155 2.36 -4.79 -0.69
N GLN A 156 2.98 -5.44 -1.68
CA GLN A 156 3.81 -4.74 -2.66
C GLN A 156 2.98 -3.77 -3.52
N LYS A 157 1.79 -4.19 -3.98
CA LYS A 157 0.85 -3.33 -4.70
C LYS A 157 0.35 -2.18 -3.81
N ARG A 158 0.05 -2.48 -2.55
CA ARG A 158 -0.39 -1.50 -1.56
C ARG A 158 0.67 -0.41 -1.32
N ILE A 159 1.91 -0.80 -1.04
CA ILE A 159 3.03 0.14 -0.87
C ILE A 159 3.24 0.96 -2.15
N ARG A 160 3.15 0.34 -3.34
CA ARG A 160 3.28 1.04 -4.61
C ARG A 160 2.20 2.12 -4.80
N ALA A 161 0.97 1.86 -4.38
CA ALA A 161 -0.12 2.83 -4.43
C ALA A 161 0.08 4.00 -3.45
N LEU A 162 0.75 3.75 -2.32
CA LEU A 162 1.04 4.75 -1.28
C LEU A 162 2.35 5.53 -1.51
N ARG A 163 2.91 5.52 -2.73
CA ARG A 163 4.16 6.22 -3.05
C ARG A 163 4.08 7.75 -2.89
N TRP A 164 2.87 8.31 -2.90
CA TRP A 164 2.62 9.73 -2.75
C TRP A 164 2.75 10.23 -1.30
N VAL A 165 2.74 9.33 -0.31
CA VAL A 165 2.81 9.69 1.11
C VAL A 165 4.15 10.39 1.42
N THR A 166 4.07 11.54 2.09
CA THR A 166 5.23 12.36 2.46
C THR A 166 5.61 12.18 3.94
N PRO A 167 6.86 12.47 4.35
CA PRO A 167 7.28 12.43 5.76
C PRO A 167 6.38 13.27 6.68
N GLN A 168 5.92 14.43 6.18
CA GLN A 168 5.11 15.38 6.95
C GLN A 168 3.73 14.81 7.30
N MET A 169 3.10 14.04 6.40
CA MET A 169 1.80 13.39 6.64
C MET A 169 1.86 12.34 7.76
N LEU A 170 3.03 11.71 7.91
CA LEU A 170 3.29 10.70 8.94
C LEU A 170 3.92 11.31 10.21
N CYS A 171 4.10 12.63 10.27
CA CYS A 171 4.79 13.32 11.36
C CYS A 171 6.20 12.77 11.63
N VAL A 172 6.93 12.40 10.58
CA VAL A 172 8.27 11.80 10.68
C VAL A 172 9.29 12.88 11.03
N PRO A 173 10.05 12.76 12.14
CA PRO A 173 11.03 13.75 12.55
C PRO A 173 12.38 13.53 11.86
N VAL A 174 12.38 13.43 10.54
CA VAL A 174 13.56 13.22 9.71
C VAL A 174 13.59 14.30 8.63
N ASN A 175 14.68 15.07 8.58
CA ASN A 175 14.89 16.06 7.56
C ASN A 175 15.89 15.56 6.51
N GLU A 176 15.36 15.12 5.36
CA GLU A 176 16.16 14.60 4.23
C GLU A 176 16.94 15.69 3.48
N ASP A 177 16.73 16.98 3.77
CA ASP A 177 17.52 18.07 3.16
C ASP A 177 18.97 18.07 3.68
N ILE A 178 19.21 17.45 4.84
CA ILE A 178 20.55 17.27 5.39
C ILE A 178 21.19 16.05 4.71
N PRO A 179 22.31 16.20 3.98
CA PRO A 179 22.92 15.10 3.23
C PRO A 179 23.25 13.87 4.09
N GLU A 180 23.71 14.09 5.32
CA GLU A 180 24.04 13.00 6.25
C GLU A 180 22.80 12.19 6.66
N VAL A 181 21.66 12.85 6.84
CA VAL A 181 20.38 12.21 7.17
C VAL A 181 19.86 11.43 5.96
N SER A 182 19.95 12.01 4.77
CA SER A 182 19.60 11.34 3.51
C SER A 182 20.41 10.04 3.32
N ASP A 183 21.72 10.09 3.58
CA ASP A 183 22.59 8.91 3.54
C ASP A 183 22.17 7.83 4.56
N MET A 184 21.75 8.21 5.77
CA MET A 184 21.23 7.26 6.76
C MET A 184 19.92 6.63 6.31
N VAL A 185 19.01 7.40 5.71
CA VAL A 185 17.74 6.91 5.16
C VAL A 185 18.01 5.91 4.03
N VAL A 186 18.92 6.21 3.11
CA VAL A 186 19.32 5.29 2.03
C VAL A 186 19.94 4.00 2.58
N LYS A 187 20.78 4.08 3.61
CA LYS A 187 21.34 2.90 4.29
C LYS A 187 20.25 2.06 4.95
N ALA A 188 19.31 2.67 5.65
CA ALA A 188 18.17 1.97 6.25
C ALA A 188 17.30 1.26 5.20
N ILE A 189 17.01 1.93 4.08
CA ILE A 189 16.31 1.32 2.94
C ILE A 189 17.10 0.13 2.38
N THR A 190 18.42 0.28 2.24
CA THR A 190 19.28 -0.78 1.72
C THR A 190 19.26 -1.99 2.63
N ASP A 191 19.37 -1.82 3.95
CA ASP A 191 19.33 -2.91 4.92
C ASP A 191 18.00 -3.67 4.91
N ILE A 192 16.86 -2.96 4.83
CA ILE A 192 15.55 -3.61 4.80
C ILE A 192 15.32 -4.38 3.49
N ILE A 193 15.88 -3.91 2.38
CA ILE A 193 15.88 -4.63 1.10
C ILE A 193 16.82 -5.85 1.17
N GLU A 194 18.01 -5.69 1.77
CA GLU A 194 19.01 -6.75 1.91
C GLU A 194 18.49 -7.93 2.76
N MET A 195 17.53 -7.70 3.65
CA MET A 195 16.87 -8.75 4.45
C MET A 195 16.47 -9.97 3.59
N ASP A 196 15.90 -9.76 2.41
CA ASP A 196 15.42 -10.85 1.56
C ASP A 196 16.55 -11.74 1.02
N SER A 197 17.75 -11.18 0.85
CA SER A 197 18.95 -11.90 0.39
C SER A 197 19.49 -12.90 1.42
N LYS A 198 19.15 -12.74 2.71
CA LYS A 198 19.63 -13.60 3.79
C LYS A 198 18.80 -14.88 3.87
N ARG A 199 19.43 -16.02 4.19
CA ARG A 199 18.72 -17.31 4.32
C ARG A 199 18.35 -17.65 5.75
N VAL A 200 19.17 -17.22 6.71
CA VAL A 200 19.01 -17.55 8.13
C VAL A 200 18.11 -16.51 8.80
N PRO A 201 17.11 -16.89 9.61
CA PRO A 201 16.26 -15.94 10.33
C PRO A 201 17.05 -14.95 11.18
N ARG A 202 18.09 -15.39 11.91
CA ARG A 202 19.01 -14.50 12.62
C ARG A 202 19.63 -13.41 11.74
N ASP A 203 20.10 -13.76 10.55
CA ASP A 203 20.73 -12.78 9.65
C ASP A 203 19.69 -11.80 9.08
N LYS A 204 18.45 -12.24 8.88
CA LYS A 204 17.32 -11.35 8.52
C LYS A 204 17.01 -10.38 9.65
N LEU A 205 16.95 -10.85 10.90
CA LEU A 205 16.78 -10.00 12.08
C LEU A 205 17.92 -8.98 12.19
N ALA A 206 19.16 -9.38 11.92
CA ALA A 206 20.29 -8.46 11.92
C ALA A 206 20.13 -7.32 10.89
N CYS A 207 19.58 -7.59 9.70
CA CYS A 207 19.23 -6.54 8.73
C CYS A 207 18.18 -5.57 9.28
N ILE A 208 17.13 -6.08 9.95
CA ILE A 208 16.08 -5.25 10.58
C ILE A 208 16.68 -4.38 11.69
N THR A 209 17.57 -4.95 12.51
CA THR A 209 18.27 -4.24 13.59
C THR A 209 19.20 -3.16 13.04
N LYS A 210 19.95 -3.43 11.96
CA LYS A 210 20.79 -2.42 11.30
C LYS A 210 19.98 -1.29 10.69
N CYS A 211 18.91 -1.61 9.96
CA CYS A 211 17.95 -0.64 9.44
C CYS A 211 17.44 0.28 10.56
N SER A 212 17.00 -0.32 11.67
CA SER A 212 16.51 0.42 12.83
C SER A 212 17.58 1.34 13.44
N LYS A 213 18.84 0.88 13.54
CA LYS A 213 19.96 1.70 14.02
C LYS A 213 20.25 2.89 13.10
N HIS A 214 20.16 2.71 11.78
CA HIS A 214 20.27 3.83 10.85
C HIS A 214 19.11 4.83 10.99
N ILE A 215 17.89 4.35 11.25
CA ILE A 215 16.73 5.20 11.58
C ILE A 215 17.01 6.02 12.85
N PHE A 216 17.48 5.39 13.94
CA PHE A 216 17.82 6.13 15.16
C PHE A 216 18.89 7.20 14.93
N ASN A 217 19.89 6.91 14.10
CA ASN A 217 20.91 7.88 13.74
C ASN A 217 20.34 9.04 12.92
N ALA A 218 19.47 8.75 11.93
CA ALA A 218 18.80 9.78 11.13
C ALA A 218 17.96 10.74 11.99
N ILE A 219 17.18 10.20 12.93
CA ILE A 219 16.37 11.00 13.85
C ILE A 219 17.27 11.80 14.80
N LYS A 220 18.33 11.18 15.32
CA LYS A 220 19.27 11.85 16.23
C LYS A 220 19.95 13.04 15.59
N ILE A 221 20.38 12.92 14.33
CA ILE A 221 21.01 14.03 13.59
C ILE A 221 19.97 15.14 13.31
N THR A 222 18.72 14.77 13.01
CA THR A 222 17.66 15.75 12.71
C THR A 222 17.23 16.53 13.96
N LYS A 223 16.95 15.85 15.07
CA LYS A 223 16.43 16.48 16.31
C LYS A 223 17.53 16.93 17.27
N ASN A 224 18.79 16.51 17.07
CA ASN A 224 19.88 16.62 18.05
C ASN A 224 19.58 15.98 19.43
N GLU A 225 18.57 15.11 19.49
CA GLU A 225 18.12 14.43 20.71
C GLU A 225 17.98 12.93 20.46
N PRO A 226 18.07 12.08 21.52
CA PRO A 226 17.77 10.66 21.39
C PRO A 226 16.32 10.44 20.91
N ALA A 227 16.12 9.58 19.91
CA ALA A 227 14.78 9.33 19.39
C ALA A 227 13.87 8.63 20.41
N SER A 228 12.62 9.08 20.49
CA SER A 228 11.55 8.39 21.20
C SER A 228 11.06 7.16 20.43
N ALA A 229 10.34 6.25 21.11
CA ALA A 229 9.55 5.22 20.45
C ALA A 229 8.48 5.82 19.51
N ASP A 230 7.92 6.98 19.87
CA ASP A 230 6.93 7.71 19.07
C ASP A 230 7.54 8.30 17.79
N ASP A 231 8.84 8.60 17.81
CA ASP A 231 9.59 9.07 16.64
C ASP A 231 9.98 7.89 15.72
N PHE A 232 10.20 6.71 16.30
CA PHE A 232 10.75 5.55 15.60
C PHE A 232 9.74 4.89 14.65
N LEU A 233 8.53 4.56 15.13
CA LEU A 233 7.56 3.80 14.34
C LEU A 233 7.12 4.53 13.05
N PRO A 234 6.77 5.83 13.07
CA PRO A 234 6.45 6.56 11.84
C PRO A 234 7.63 6.58 10.86
N THR A 235 8.85 6.73 11.36
CA THR A 235 10.06 6.70 10.53
C THR A 235 10.26 5.32 9.90
N LEU A 236 10.04 4.23 10.65
CA LEU A 236 10.10 2.87 10.10
C LEU A 236 9.04 2.64 9.02
N ILE A 237 7.79 3.08 9.25
CA ILE A 237 6.72 3.03 8.23
C ILE A 237 7.17 3.75 6.96
N TYR A 238 7.75 4.93 7.10
CA TYR A 238 8.27 5.71 5.98
C TYR A 238 9.37 4.97 5.20
N ILE A 239 10.35 4.37 5.90
CA ILE A 239 11.40 3.55 5.27
C ILE A 239 10.81 2.35 4.52
N VAL A 240 9.83 1.65 5.08
CA VAL A 240 9.16 0.53 4.39
C VAL A 240 8.39 1.01 3.16
N LEU A 241 7.70 2.15 3.24
CA LEU A 241 6.99 2.75 2.11
C LEU A 241 7.93 3.13 0.96
N LYS A 242 9.08 3.73 1.27
CA LYS A 242 10.09 4.10 0.26
C LYS A 242 10.83 2.90 -0.31
N GLY A 243 11.20 1.94 0.54
CA GLY A 243 12.00 0.78 0.13
C GLY A 243 11.20 -0.26 -0.66
N ASN A 244 9.91 -0.43 -0.35
CA ASN A 244 9.07 -1.53 -0.85
C ASN A 244 9.82 -2.89 -0.85
N PRO A 245 10.21 -3.40 0.34
CA PRO A 245 11.08 -4.55 0.45
C PRO A 245 10.53 -5.78 -0.28
N PRO A 246 11.36 -6.55 -1.00
CA PRO A 246 10.90 -7.71 -1.74
C PRO A 246 10.44 -8.82 -0.78
N ARG A 247 9.33 -9.49 -1.14
CA ARG A 247 8.78 -10.64 -0.42
C ARG A 247 8.60 -10.38 1.09
N LEU A 248 8.12 -9.19 1.44
CA LEU A 248 8.06 -8.68 2.81
C LEU A 248 7.24 -9.59 3.75
N GLN A 249 6.06 -10.03 3.33
CA GLN A 249 5.19 -10.90 4.12
C GLN A 249 5.81 -12.29 4.28
N SER A 250 6.37 -12.87 3.20
CA SER A 250 7.12 -14.13 3.30
C SER A 250 8.28 -14.04 4.29
N ASN A 251 9.02 -12.93 4.31
CA ASN A 251 10.13 -12.71 5.24
C ASN A 251 9.66 -12.65 6.70
N ILE A 252 8.60 -11.89 6.97
CA ILE A 252 8.00 -11.79 8.32
C ILE A 252 7.53 -13.17 8.78
N GLN A 253 6.77 -13.87 7.96
CA GLN A 253 6.24 -15.19 8.27
C GLN A 253 7.35 -16.22 8.46
N TYR A 254 8.40 -16.19 7.65
CA TYR A 254 9.55 -17.07 7.76
C TYR A 254 10.27 -16.88 9.11
N ILE A 255 10.51 -15.63 9.54
CA ILE A 255 11.11 -15.33 10.84
C ILE A 255 10.19 -15.84 11.97
N THR A 256 8.89 -15.53 11.92
CA THR A 256 7.91 -15.96 12.94
C THR A 256 7.82 -17.48 13.09
N ARG A 257 7.96 -18.22 11.99
CA ARG A 257 7.83 -19.69 11.96
C ARG A 257 9.10 -20.40 12.41
N PHE A 258 10.26 -19.90 12.03
CA PHE A 258 11.51 -20.67 12.06
C PHE A 258 12.65 -20.05 12.89
N CYS A 259 12.53 -18.80 13.34
CA CYS A 259 13.50 -18.23 14.28
C CYS A 259 13.37 -18.87 15.65
N ASN A 260 14.48 -18.97 16.38
CA ASN A 260 14.46 -19.32 17.79
C ASN A 260 13.55 -18.35 18.59
N PRO A 261 12.48 -18.84 19.24
CA PRO A 261 11.53 -17.99 19.96
C PRO A 261 12.18 -17.17 21.08
N SER A 262 13.26 -17.65 21.72
CA SER A 262 13.93 -16.88 22.77
C SER A 262 14.41 -15.51 22.26
N ARG A 263 14.89 -15.44 21.02
CA ARG A 263 15.38 -14.21 20.39
C ARG A 263 14.26 -13.23 20.01
N LEU A 264 13.07 -13.75 19.70
CA LEU A 264 11.91 -12.91 19.41
C LEU A 264 11.26 -12.36 20.69
N MET A 265 11.35 -13.11 21.79
CA MET A 265 10.73 -12.75 23.08
C MET A 265 11.63 -11.87 23.96
N THR A 266 12.94 -11.84 23.71
CA THR A 266 13.89 -11.02 24.48
C THR A 266 14.93 -10.35 23.56
N GLY A 267 15.27 -9.10 23.87
CA GLY A 267 16.34 -8.35 23.21
C GLY A 267 15.88 -7.31 22.19
N GLU A 268 16.85 -6.61 21.59
CA GLU A 268 16.62 -5.55 20.60
C GLU A 268 16.02 -6.09 19.29
N ASP A 269 16.46 -7.28 18.84
CA ASP A 269 15.98 -7.91 17.60
C ASP A 269 14.46 -8.14 17.61
N GLY A 270 13.93 -8.65 18.73
CA GLY A 270 12.49 -8.89 18.91
C GLY A 270 11.67 -7.60 18.95
N TYR A 271 12.21 -6.54 19.56
CA TYR A 271 11.57 -5.22 19.57
C TYR A 271 11.48 -4.63 18.16
N TYR A 272 12.57 -4.64 17.38
CA TYR A 272 12.55 -4.11 16.01
C TYR A 272 11.70 -4.96 15.07
N PHE A 273 11.73 -6.29 15.22
CA PHE A 273 10.85 -7.17 14.46
C PHE A 273 9.37 -6.91 14.74
N THR A 274 9.00 -6.72 16.02
CA THR A 274 7.62 -6.39 16.39
C THR A 274 7.19 -5.05 15.80
N ASN A 275 8.05 -4.03 15.83
CA ASN A 275 7.77 -2.74 15.20
C ASN A 275 7.62 -2.85 13.68
N LEU A 276 8.40 -3.70 13.01
CA LEU A 276 8.22 -3.97 11.58
C LEU A 276 6.86 -4.61 11.30
N CYS A 277 6.44 -5.60 12.10
CA CYS A 277 5.11 -6.20 11.99
C CYS A 277 4.00 -5.15 12.19
N CYS A 278 4.14 -4.27 13.18
CA CYS A 278 3.21 -3.16 13.40
C CYS A 278 3.18 -2.20 12.21
N ALA A 279 4.34 -1.84 11.65
CA ALA A 279 4.45 -0.94 10.50
C ALA A 279 3.74 -1.53 9.27
N VAL A 280 3.93 -2.83 8.99
CA VAL A 280 3.27 -3.50 7.86
C VAL A 280 1.77 -3.58 8.06
N ALA A 281 1.30 -3.96 9.26
CA ALA A 281 -0.12 -4.00 9.58
C ALA A 281 -0.78 -2.61 9.46
N PHE A 282 -0.06 -1.55 9.85
CA PHE A 282 -0.49 -0.17 9.67
C PHE A 282 -0.62 0.19 8.18
N ILE A 283 0.38 -0.14 7.35
CA ILE A 283 0.35 0.12 5.89
C ILE A 283 -0.83 -0.61 5.20
N GLU A 284 -1.13 -1.83 5.63
CA GLU A 284 -2.27 -2.60 5.11
C GLU A 284 -3.60 -1.91 5.39
N LYS A 285 -3.76 -1.36 6.60
CA LYS A 285 -5.00 -0.73 7.07
C LYS A 285 -5.02 0.80 6.95
N LEU A 286 -4.00 1.39 6.31
CA LEU A 286 -3.83 2.83 6.24
C LEU A 286 -5.04 3.52 5.59
N ASP A 287 -5.61 4.50 6.26
CA ASP A 287 -6.75 5.28 5.78
C ASP A 287 -6.46 6.79 5.82
N ALA A 288 -7.43 7.59 5.37
CA ALA A 288 -7.32 9.05 5.34
C ALA A 288 -7.10 9.63 6.76
N GLN A 289 -7.80 9.07 7.76
CA GLN A 289 -7.72 9.51 9.14
C GLN A 289 -6.32 9.28 9.73
N SER A 290 -5.68 8.16 9.40
CA SER A 290 -4.32 7.83 9.83
C SER A 290 -3.26 8.83 9.35
N LEU A 291 -3.53 9.57 8.26
CA LEU A 291 -2.65 10.60 7.70
C LEU A 291 -3.11 12.03 8.01
N ASN A 292 -4.15 12.19 8.84
CA ASN A 292 -4.79 13.48 9.11
C ASN A 292 -5.29 14.18 7.83
N LEU A 293 -5.80 13.43 6.86
CA LEU A 293 -6.33 13.94 5.60
C LEU A 293 -7.86 13.79 5.53
N SER A 294 -8.50 14.61 4.70
CA SER A 294 -9.89 14.40 4.31
C SER A 294 -10.00 13.15 3.41
N GLN A 295 -11.14 12.47 3.44
CA GLN A 295 -11.38 11.30 2.59
C GLN A 295 -11.26 11.67 1.10
N GLU A 296 -11.69 12.87 0.72
CA GLU A 296 -11.59 13.37 -0.65
C GLU A 296 -10.15 13.54 -1.11
N ASP A 297 -9.28 14.13 -0.27
CA ASP A 297 -7.87 14.33 -0.63
C ASP A 297 -7.14 12.99 -0.72
N PHE A 298 -7.46 12.05 0.17
CA PHE A 298 -6.94 10.69 0.13
C PHE A 298 -7.31 9.97 -1.18
N ASP A 299 -8.58 10.04 -1.59
CA ASP A 299 -9.06 9.41 -2.83
C ASP A 299 -8.48 10.11 -4.08
N ARG A 300 -8.28 11.43 -4.05
CA ARG A 300 -7.59 12.17 -5.11
C ARG A 300 -6.12 11.75 -5.25
N TYR A 301 -5.40 11.53 -4.14
CA TYR A 301 -4.03 11.04 -4.18
C TYR A 301 -3.93 9.57 -4.61
N MET A 302 -4.85 8.72 -4.16
CA MET A 302 -4.92 7.31 -4.55
C MET A 302 -5.30 7.11 -6.03
N SER A 303 -6.13 7.98 -6.59
CA SER A 303 -6.48 7.98 -8.02
C SER A 303 -5.38 8.57 -8.92
N GLY A 304 -4.34 9.16 -8.35
CA GLY A 304 -3.22 9.75 -9.07
C GLY A 304 -3.53 11.07 -9.78
N GLN A 305 -4.69 11.69 -9.48
CA GLN A 305 -5.12 12.96 -10.08
C GLN A 305 -4.32 14.14 -9.52
N THR A 306 -3.81 14.04 -8.29
CA THR A 306 -2.98 15.05 -7.64
C THR A 306 -1.77 14.39 -6.96
N SER A 307 -0.66 15.11 -6.85
CA SER A 307 0.50 14.67 -6.07
C SER A 307 0.76 15.70 -4.96
N PRO A 308 0.97 15.26 -3.70
CA PRO A 308 1.26 16.17 -2.59
C PRO A 308 2.50 17.03 -2.82
N ARG A 309 3.42 16.59 -3.71
CA ARG A 309 4.66 17.29 -4.04
C ARG A 309 4.45 18.60 -4.84
N LYS A 310 3.20 18.99 -5.15
CA LYS A 310 2.88 20.25 -5.82
C LYS A 310 2.90 21.49 -4.92
N GLN A 311 3.05 21.36 -3.60
CA GLN A 311 2.98 22.53 -2.68
C GLN A 311 4.27 23.34 -2.51
N GLU A 312 5.40 22.96 -3.10
CA GLU A 312 6.63 23.77 -3.09
C GLU A 312 7.02 24.23 -4.50
N ALA A 313 6.19 25.08 -5.10
CA ALA A 313 6.57 25.82 -6.30
C ALA A 313 7.40 27.09 -5.97
N GLU A 314 7.52 27.48 -4.69
CA GLU A 314 8.08 28.79 -4.31
C GLU A 314 9.43 28.78 -3.57
N SER A 315 10.07 27.63 -3.38
CA SER A 315 11.43 27.58 -2.82
C SER A 315 12.28 26.54 -3.54
N TRP A 316 12.76 26.88 -4.74
CA TRP A 316 13.73 26.04 -5.42
C TRP A 316 15.11 26.32 -4.81
N SER A 317 15.64 25.37 -4.04
CA SER A 317 17.06 25.33 -3.73
C SER A 317 17.87 25.24 -5.06
N PRO A 318 19.01 25.93 -5.19
CA PRO A 318 19.78 25.97 -6.44
C PRO A 318 20.21 24.59 -6.98
N ASP A 319 20.24 23.55 -6.13
CA ASP A 319 20.87 22.25 -6.40
C ASP A 319 19.95 21.12 -6.89
N ALA A 320 18.68 21.37 -7.21
CA ALA A 320 17.85 20.32 -7.81
C ALA A 320 18.40 19.88 -9.20
N CYS A 321 18.68 18.57 -9.34
CA CYS A 321 19.27 17.96 -10.53
C CYS A 321 18.50 18.33 -11.81
N LEU A 322 19.19 18.81 -12.85
CA LEU A 322 18.62 19.32 -14.10
C LEU A 322 17.61 18.37 -14.76
N GLY A 323 17.80 17.06 -14.62
CA GLY A 323 16.89 16.04 -15.14
C GLY A 323 15.49 16.08 -14.50
N VAL A 324 15.41 16.38 -13.19
CA VAL A 324 14.13 16.49 -12.47
C VAL A 324 13.39 17.76 -12.90
N LYS A 325 14.11 18.87 -13.06
CA LYS A 325 13.56 20.14 -13.59
C LYS A 325 12.97 19.94 -14.99
N GLN A 326 13.69 19.24 -15.86
CA GLN A 326 13.24 18.92 -17.21
C GLN A 326 12.02 17.99 -17.21
N MET A 327 11.98 17.01 -16.32
CA MET A 327 10.84 16.09 -16.19
C MET A 327 9.56 16.83 -15.80
N TYR A 328 9.61 17.74 -14.82
CA TYR A 328 8.43 18.53 -14.43
C TYR A 328 7.96 19.46 -15.56
N LYS A 329 8.90 20.08 -16.29
CA LYS A 329 8.58 20.88 -17.48
C LYS A 329 7.92 20.03 -18.57
N ASN A 330 8.42 18.82 -18.80
CA ASN A 330 7.83 17.88 -19.76
C ASN A 330 6.43 17.43 -19.31
N LEU A 331 6.21 17.24 -18.01
CA LEU A 331 4.90 16.85 -17.47
C LEU A 331 3.85 17.95 -17.66
N ASP A 332 4.22 19.21 -17.43
CA ASP A 332 3.38 20.38 -17.70
C ASP A 332 3.05 20.49 -19.20
N LEU A 333 4.06 20.33 -20.06
CA LEU A 333 3.87 20.25 -21.52
C LEU A 333 2.92 19.13 -21.94
N LEU A 334 3.05 17.93 -21.35
CA LEU A 334 2.17 16.79 -21.65
C LEU A 334 0.73 17.06 -21.20
N SER A 335 0.53 17.70 -20.05
CA SER A 335 -0.80 18.12 -19.57
C SER A 335 -1.45 19.10 -20.55
N GLN A 336 -0.70 20.14 -20.95
CA GLN A 336 -1.17 21.14 -21.90
C GLN A 336 -1.47 20.54 -23.28
N LEU A 337 -0.65 19.59 -23.74
CA LEU A 337 -0.88 18.86 -24.99
C LEU A 337 -2.16 18.03 -24.93
N ASN A 338 -2.39 17.33 -23.81
CA ASN A 338 -3.60 16.53 -23.64
C ASN A 338 -4.87 17.40 -23.67
N GLU A 339 -4.88 18.52 -22.94
CA GLU A 339 -6.00 19.47 -22.99
C GLU A 339 -6.21 20.06 -24.39
N ARG A 340 -5.12 20.35 -25.11
CA ARG A 340 -5.20 20.87 -26.48
C ARG A 340 -5.77 19.82 -27.43
N GLN A 341 -5.36 18.56 -27.29
CA GLN A 341 -5.87 17.46 -28.10
C GLN A 341 -7.35 17.21 -27.83
N GLU A 342 -7.78 17.27 -26.57
CA GLU A 342 -9.19 17.15 -26.19
C GLU A 342 -10.04 18.30 -26.75
N ARG A 343 -9.56 19.54 -26.67
CA ARG A 343 -10.21 20.71 -27.31
C ARG A 343 -10.36 20.52 -28.82
N ILE A 344 -9.28 20.15 -29.52
CA ILE A 344 -9.31 19.96 -30.98
C ILE A 344 -10.27 18.83 -31.37
N MET A 345 -10.28 17.72 -30.64
CA MET A 345 -11.19 16.60 -30.87
C MET A 345 -12.67 17.02 -30.68
N ASN A 346 -12.95 17.83 -29.66
CA ASN A 346 -14.30 18.32 -29.41
C ASN A 346 -14.76 19.32 -30.49
N GLU A 347 -13.88 20.22 -30.93
CA GLU A 347 -14.19 21.13 -32.04
C GLU A 347 -14.35 20.41 -33.37
N ALA A 348 -13.54 19.39 -33.64
CA ALA A 348 -13.68 18.57 -34.85
C ALA A 348 -15.03 17.84 -34.89
N LYS A 349 -15.47 17.24 -33.77
CA LYS A 349 -16.80 16.62 -33.65
C LYS A 349 -17.93 17.62 -33.79
N LYS A 350 -17.75 18.84 -33.27
CA LYS A 350 -18.73 19.91 -33.45
C LYS A 350 -18.83 20.31 -34.92
N LEU A 351 -17.71 20.51 -35.60
CA LEU A 351 -17.68 20.85 -37.02
C LEU A 351 -18.28 19.75 -37.89
N GLU A 352 -18.01 18.48 -37.56
CA GLU A 352 -18.61 17.32 -38.23
C GLU A 352 -20.14 17.37 -38.14
N LYS A 353 -20.68 17.65 -36.94
CA LYS A 353 -22.12 17.82 -36.76
C LYS A 353 -22.67 19.03 -37.54
N ASP A 354 -22.00 20.17 -37.45
CA ASP A 354 -22.43 21.40 -38.13
C ASP A 354 -22.44 21.22 -39.66
N LEU A 355 -21.51 20.44 -40.23
CA LEU A 355 -21.46 20.08 -41.65
C LEU A 355 -22.65 19.22 -42.09
N ILE A 356 -23.02 18.24 -41.26
CA ILE A 356 -24.18 17.37 -41.52
C ILE A 356 -25.46 18.22 -41.45
N ASP A 357 -25.63 18.99 -40.38
CA ASP A 357 -26.82 19.83 -40.17
C ASP A 357 -26.98 20.87 -41.29
N TRP A 358 -25.87 21.46 -41.78
CA TRP A 358 -25.88 22.37 -42.92
C TRP A 358 -26.27 21.67 -44.23
N THR A 359 -25.69 20.50 -44.50
CA THR A 359 -25.98 19.72 -45.72
C THR A 359 -27.44 19.30 -45.76
N ASP A 360 -27.97 18.79 -44.65
CA ASP A 360 -29.37 18.38 -44.51
C ASP A 360 -30.31 19.60 -44.56
N GLY A 361 -29.87 20.74 -44.03
CA GLY A 361 -30.58 22.02 -44.09
C GLY A 361 -30.78 22.49 -45.53
N ILE A 362 -29.70 22.56 -46.30
CA ILE A 362 -29.73 22.94 -47.72
C ILE A 362 -30.55 21.93 -48.53
N ALA A 363 -30.38 20.62 -48.30
CA ALA A 363 -31.14 19.60 -49.01
C ALA A 363 -32.65 19.76 -48.79
N ARG A 364 -33.08 20.02 -47.54
CA ARG A 364 -34.49 20.29 -47.22
C ARG A 364 -34.99 21.58 -47.84
N GLU A 365 -34.24 22.67 -47.76
CA GLU A 365 -34.66 23.96 -48.33
C GLU A 365 -34.79 23.89 -49.86
N VAL A 366 -33.86 23.21 -50.54
CA VAL A 366 -33.95 22.95 -51.98
C VAL A 366 -35.17 22.09 -52.30
N GLN A 367 -35.41 21.03 -51.54
CA GLN A 367 -36.58 20.16 -51.72
C GLN A 367 -37.90 20.94 -51.56
N ASP A 368 -38.01 21.77 -50.53
CA ASP A 368 -39.19 22.62 -50.30
C ASP A 368 -39.43 23.59 -51.47
N ILE A 369 -38.37 24.18 -52.04
CA ILE A 369 -38.48 25.07 -53.21
C ILE A 369 -38.93 24.31 -54.45
N VAL A 370 -38.38 23.11 -54.70
CA VAL A 370 -38.75 22.25 -55.84
C VAL A 370 -40.21 21.81 -55.74
N GLU A 371 -40.68 21.45 -54.54
CA GLU A 371 -42.08 21.09 -54.31
C GLU A 371 -43.03 22.29 -54.44
N LYS A 372 -42.60 23.47 -54.00
CA LYS A 372 -43.40 24.71 -54.05
C LYS A 372 -43.47 25.31 -55.46
N TYR A 373 -42.45 25.10 -56.29
CA TYR A 373 -42.37 25.58 -57.66
C TYR A 373 -41.96 24.45 -58.62
N PRO A 374 -42.87 23.53 -58.94
CA PRO A 374 -42.57 22.43 -59.85
C PRO A 374 -42.21 22.97 -61.24
N LEU A 375 -40.96 22.73 -61.66
CA LEU A 375 -40.48 23.08 -62.99
C LEU A 375 -41.02 22.08 -64.01
N GLU A 376 -42.06 22.44 -64.74
CA GLU A 376 -42.43 21.74 -65.98
C GLU A 376 -41.39 22.06 -67.07
N ILE A 377 -40.33 21.25 -67.14
CA ILE A 377 -39.44 21.25 -68.30
C ILE A 377 -40.20 20.54 -69.42
N LYS A 378 -40.91 21.32 -70.25
CA LYS A 378 -41.39 20.81 -71.54
C LYS A 378 -40.15 20.35 -72.32
N PRO A 379 -40.11 19.10 -72.84
CA PRO A 379 -39.02 18.68 -73.70
C PRO A 379 -38.90 19.65 -74.87
N PRO A 380 -37.71 19.87 -75.44
CA PRO A 380 -37.60 20.67 -76.65
C PRO A 380 -38.50 20.01 -77.69
N ASN A 381 -39.61 20.67 -78.02
CA ASN A 381 -40.35 20.36 -79.22
C ASN A 381 -39.33 20.27 -80.35
N GLN A 382 -39.48 19.23 -81.16
CA GLN A 382 -38.70 18.95 -82.36
C GLN A 382 -38.17 20.24 -83.00
N PRO A 383 -36.92 20.25 -83.51
CA PRO A 383 -36.43 21.39 -84.26
C PRO A 383 -37.48 21.68 -85.33
N LEU A 384 -38.06 22.88 -85.29
CA LEU A 384 -38.81 23.41 -86.41
C LEU A 384 -37.88 23.25 -87.61
N ALA A 385 -38.23 22.29 -88.46
CA ALA A 385 -37.49 22.00 -89.67
C ALA A 385 -37.23 23.33 -90.36
N ALA A 386 -35.96 23.55 -90.70
CA ALA A 386 -35.58 24.61 -91.61
C ALA A 386 -36.59 24.59 -92.77
N ILE A 387 -37.23 25.72 -93.00
CA ILE A 387 -38.36 25.93 -93.92
C ILE A 387 -37.85 25.89 -95.39
N ASP A 388 -36.71 25.25 -95.64
CA ASP A 388 -35.90 25.39 -96.85
C ASP A 388 -35.31 24.05 -97.32
N SER A 389 -36.02 22.94 -97.11
CA SER A 389 -35.67 21.68 -97.76
C SER A 389 -36.91 20.92 -98.18
N GLU A 390 -37.35 21.27 -99.39
CA GLU A 390 -38.05 20.44 -100.37
C GLU A 390 -39.37 19.79 -99.94
N ASN A 391 -40.45 20.58 -99.96
CA ASN A 391 -41.79 20.04 -100.17
C ASN A 391 -41.99 19.76 -101.67
N VAL A 392 -41.57 18.57 -102.12
CA VAL A 392 -41.96 18.03 -103.44
C VAL A 392 -43.32 17.36 -103.25
N GLU A 393 -44.31 17.89 -103.97
CA GLU A 393 -45.72 17.48 -104.05
C GLU A 393 -46.68 18.03 -102.98
N ASN A 394 -47.08 19.30 -103.16
CA ASN A 394 -48.52 19.60 -103.10
C ASN A 394 -48.88 20.81 -103.97
N ASP A 395 -49.37 20.52 -105.17
CA ASP A 395 -49.91 21.46 -106.15
C ASP A 395 -51.22 22.08 -105.64
N LYS A 396 -51.18 23.25 -104.98
CA LYS A 396 -52.41 24.07 -104.82
C LYS A 396 -52.34 25.51 -104.31
N LEU A 397 -51.32 26.32 -104.60
CA LEU A 397 -51.44 27.76 -104.27
C LEU A 397 -51.01 28.72 -105.41
N PRO A 398 -51.81 29.79 -105.64
CA PRO A 398 -51.73 30.67 -106.81
C PRO A 398 -50.58 31.71 -106.74
N PRO A 399 -50.26 32.39 -107.85
CA PRO A 399 -49.07 33.23 -107.97
C PRO A 399 -49.12 34.48 -107.06
N PRO A 400 -47.97 34.92 -106.51
CA PRO A 400 -47.92 36.03 -105.58
C PRO A 400 -48.15 37.39 -106.28
N LEU A 401 -49.05 38.20 -105.69
CA LEU A 401 -49.31 39.59 -106.08
C LEU A 401 -48.20 40.50 -105.54
N GLN A 402 -47.68 41.40 -106.39
CA GLN A 402 -46.65 42.37 -106.05
C GLN A 402 -47.22 43.61 -105.34
N PRO A 403 -46.44 44.25 -104.43
CA PRO A 403 -46.89 45.34 -103.60
C PRO A 403 -47.09 46.65 -104.36
N GLN A 404 -48.23 47.32 -104.15
CA GLN A 404 -48.41 48.73 -104.49
C GLN A 404 -47.99 49.60 -103.30
N VAL A 405 -47.17 50.60 -103.60
CA VAL A 405 -46.68 51.61 -102.66
C VAL A 405 -47.83 52.57 -102.33
N TYR A 406 -48.20 52.69 -101.07
CA TYR A 406 -49.22 53.64 -100.63
C TYR A 406 -48.61 55.04 -100.56
N ALA A 407 -49.15 55.98 -101.34
CA ALA A 407 -48.87 57.40 -101.20
C ALA A 407 -50.08 58.07 -100.57
N GLY A 408 -49.89 58.71 -99.41
CA GLY A 408 -50.89 59.52 -98.72
C GLY A 408 -51.13 59.08 -97.29
#